data_AF-A0A3E0I9I8-F1
#
_entry.id   AF-A0A3E0I9I8-F1
#
_cell.length_a   1.000
_cell.length_b   1.000
_cell.length_c   1.000
_cell.angle_alpha   90.00
_cell.angle_beta   90.00
_cell.angle_gamma   90.00
#
_symmetry.space_group_name_H-M   'P 1'
#
loop_
_entity.id
_entity.type
_entity.pdbx_description
1 polymer ?
#
loop_
_entity_poly.entity_id
_entity_poly.type
_entity_poly.pdbx_seq_one_letter_code
_entity_poly.pdbx_strand_id
1 'polypeptide(L)'
;MKRTMLFISSLITLTLFSQEKQTENIWRLNFLNPGVEYEMPTGNISTLSIGTGVGYSVSYPHTDVTDNSGFITSFNPFLDVQHKWFYNFDKRKTKGLNTTNNSGNFVSARFLTRGESLFGNSNGTDGLDFAVGPT
;
A
#
# COMPACT_ATOMS: atom_id res chain seq x y z
N MET A 1 -21.30 -33.41 -34.02
CA MET A 1 -20.69 -32.07 -34.22
C MET A 1 -21.60 -30.94 -33.75
N LYS A 2 -22.86 -30.83 -34.20
CA LYS A 2 -23.78 -29.76 -33.76
C LYS A 2 -24.06 -29.73 -32.24
N ARG A 3 -24.24 -30.91 -31.61
CA ARG A 3 -24.45 -31.03 -30.15
C ARG A 3 -23.21 -30.68 -29.32
N THR A 4 -22.01 -30.95 -29.85
CA THR A 4 -20.73 -30.60 -29.22
C THR A 4 -20.43 -29.10 -29.30
N MET A 5 -20.79 -28.43 -30.41
CA MET A 5 -20.66 -26.97 -30.52
C MET A 5 -21.58 -26.22 -29.55
N LEU A 6 -22.81 -26.70 -29.31
CA LEU A 6 -23.73 -26.10 -28.34
C LEU A 6 -23.18 -26.17 -26.90
N PHE A 7 -22.49 -27.26 -26.56
CA PHE A 7 -21.89 -27.42 -25.24
C PHE A 7 -20.70 -26.48 -25.02
N ILE A 8 -19.85 -26.31 -26.05
CA ILE A 8 -18.72 -25.37 -26.03
C ILE A 8 -19.21 -23.92 -25.97
N SER A 9 -20.29 -23.58 -26.67
CA SER A 9 -20.90 -22.24 -26.62
C SER A 9 -21.49 -21.91 -25.24
N SER A 10 -22.04 -22.91 -24.53
CA SER A 10 -22.60 -22.74 -23.17
C SER A 10 -21.50 -22.49 -22.12
N LEU A 11 -20.33 -23.12 -22.28
CA LEU A 11 -19.18 -22.89 -21.40
C LEU A 11 -18.60 -21.48 -21.52
N ILE A 12 -18.71 -20.85 -22.70
CA ILE A 12 -18.18 -19.50 -22.96
C ILE A 12 -19.08 -18.41 -22.34
N THR A 13 -20.39 -18.66 -22.16
CA THR A 13 -21.29 -17.66 -21.56
C THR A 13 -21.15 -17.49 -20.05
N LEU A 14 -20.44 -18.40 -19.36
CA LEU A 14 -20.27 -18.34 -17.90
C LEU A 14 -19.14 -17.39 -17.45
N THR A 15 -18.38 -16.78 -18.37
CA THR A 15 -17.25 -15.90 -18.05
C THR A 15 -17.53 -14.41 -18.24
N LEU A 16 -18.76 -14.03 -18.61
CA LEU A 16 -19.16 -12.65 -18.81
C LEU A 16 -19.77 -12.01 -17.55
N PHE A 17 -19.05 -12.05 -16.44
CA PHE A 17 -19.29 -11.09 -15.36
C PHE A 17 -18.48 -9.84 -15.67
N SER A 18 -19.09 -8.87 -16.36
CA SER A 18 -18.59 -7.50 -16.39
C SER A 18 -18.77 -6.88 -15.01
N GLN A 19 -17.95 -7.29 -14.04
CA GLN A 19 -17.88 -6.60 -12.75
C GLN A 19 -17.25 -5.23 -13.01
N GLU A 20 -17.99 -4.18 -12.67
CA GLU A 20 -17.51 -2.81 -12.74
C GLU A 20 -16.20 -2.71 -11.95
N LYS A 21 -15.12 -2.32 -12.63
CA LYS A 21 -13.81 -2.16 -11.99
C LYS A 21 -13.92 -1.02 -10.97
N GLN A 22 -13.80 -1.33 -9.69
CA GLN A 22 -13.97 -0.32 -8.62
C GLN A 22 -12.66 0.35 -8.20
N THR A 23 -11.52 -0.30 -8.44
CA THR A 23 -10.19 0.21 -8.12
C THR A 23 -9.53 0.88 -9.33
N GLU A 24 -8.81 1.97 -9.06
CA GLU A 24 -8.23 2.86 -10.05
C GLU A 24 -6.70 2.88 -9.94
N ASN A 25 -6.01 3.27 -11.03
CA ASN A 25 -4.59 3.58 -11.00
C ASN A 25 -4.41 5.00 -10.44
N ILE A 26 -3.52 5.17 -9.46
CA ILE A 26 -3.36 6.46 -8.76
C ILE A 26 -1.89 6.77 -8.58
N TRP A 27 -1.53 8.02 -8.83
CA TRP A 27 -0.27 8.61 -8.39
C TRP A 27 -0.52 9.47 -7.16
N ARG A 28 0.29 9.29 -6.11
CA ARG A 28 0.25 10.12 -4.90
C ARG A 28 1.61 10.76 -4.69
N LEU A 29 1.58 12.01 -4.24
CA LEU A 29 2.76 12.75 -3.79
C LEU A 29 2.59 13.03 -2.31
N ASN A 30 3.61 12.70 -1.51
CA ASN A 30 3.64 12.98 -0.09
C ASN A 30 4.63 14.13 0.17
N PHE A 31 4.16 15.18 0.83
CA PHE A 31 4.98 16.36 1.15
C PHE A 31 5.70 16.24 2.50
N LEU A 32 5.09 15.54 3.47
CA LEU A 32 5.65 15.40 4.83
C LEU A 32 6.82 14.42 4.85
N ASN A 33 6.66 13.30 4.16
CA ASN A 33 7.75 12.39 3.82
C ASN A 33 7.92 12.45 2.30
N PRO A 34 8.75 13.38 1.78
CA PRO A 34 8.92 13.62 0.36
C PRO A 34 9.06 12.32 -0.42
N GLY A 35 8.05 12.00 -1.22
CA GLY A 35 7.98 10.71 -1.89
C GLY A 35 6.84 10.62 -2.88
N VAL A 36 6.94 9.63 -3.74
CA VAL A 36 5.95 9.30 -4.75
C VAL A 36 5.46 7.88 -4.54
N GLU A 37 4.15 7.68 -4.70
CA GLU A 37 3.51 6.37 -4.65
C GLU A 37 2.72 6.15 -5.93
N TYR A 38 2.87 4.96 -6.50
CA TYR A 38 2.04 4.46 -7.58
C TYR A 38 1.20 3.28 -7.07
N GLU A 39 -0.11 3.42 -7.15
CA GLU A 39 -1.08 2.42 -6.74
C GLU A 39 -1.78 1.86 -8.00
N MET A 40 -1.70 0.54 -8.20
CA MET A 40 -2.27 -0.17 -9.33
C MET A 40 -3.30 -1.22 -8.90
N PRO A 41 -4.42 -1.37 -9.63
CA PRO A 41 -5.42 -2.42 -9.37
C PRO A 41 -4.86 -3.83 -9.56
N THR A 42 -5.04 -4.68 -8.56
CA THR A 42 -4.82 -6.13 -8.67
C THR A 42 -6.13 -6.91 -8.77
N GLY A 43 -7.26 -6.27 -8.46
CA GLY A 43 -8.61 -6.81 -8.57
C GLY A 43 -9.64 -5.73 -8.26
N ASN A 44 -10.93 -6.07 -8.29
CA ASN A 44 -12.00 -5.07 -8.11
C ASN A 44 -12.01 -4.41 -6.73
N ILE A 45 -11.46 -5.07 -5.71
CA ILE A 45 -11.41 -4.58 -4.32
C ILE A 45 -9.99 -4.64 -3.76
N SER A 46 -8.98 -4.77 -4.61
CA SER A 46 -7.58 -4.86 -4.18
C SER A 46 -6.62 -4.09 -5.08
N THR A 47 -5.60 -3.52 -4.47
CA THR A 47 -4.55 -2.75 -5.17
C THR A 47 -3.17 -3.12 -4.65
N LEU A 48 -2.17 -2.99 -5.51
CA LEU A 48 -0.77 -3.02 -5.15
C LEU A 48 -0.23 -1.59 -5.20
N SER A 49 0.41 -1.17 -4.13
CA SER A 49 0.95 0.18 -3.95
C SER A 49 2.44 0.10 -3.78
N ILE A 50 3.18 0.88 -4.55
CA ILE A 50 4.64 0.97 -4.48
C ILE A 50 5.01 2.44 -4.28
N GLY A 51 5.59 2.74 -3.12
CA GLY A 51 6.03 4.07 -2.71
C GLY A 51 7.52 4.13 -2.46
N THR A 52 8.14 5.25 -2.81
CA THR A 52 9.54 5.52 -2.48
C THR A 52 9.74 7.01 -2.24
N GLY A 53 10.74 7.35 -1.43
CA GLY A 53 11.02 8.72 -1.05
C GLY A 53 12.06 8.81 0.05
N VAL A 54 12.09 9.94 0.73
CA VAL A 54 12.92 10.18 1.92
C VAL A 54 12.00 10.38 3.12
N GLY A 55 12.15 9.50 4.10
CA GLY A 55 11.42 9.56 5.36
C GLY A 55 12.25 10.27 6.42
N TYR A 56 11.59 11.11 7.22
CA TYR A 56 12.20 11.71 8.40
C TYR A 56 11.77 10.92 9.64
N SER A 57 12.73 10.51 10.47
CA SER A 57 12.45 9.86 11.74
C SER A 57 13.14 10.57 12.90
N VAL A 58 12.42 10.65 14.02
CA VAL A 58 12.94 11.16 15.29
C VAL A 58 12.70 10.08 16.32
N SER A 59 13.78 9.59 16.91
CA SER A 59 13.73 8.65 18.03
C SER A 59 14.41 9.23 19.25
N TYR A 60 13.88 8.88 20.42
CA TYR A 60 14.57 9.12 21.67
C TYR A 60 15.46 7.90 21.94
N PRO A 61 16.74 8.08 22.32
CA PRO A 61 17.60 6.96 22.67
C PRO A 61 16.92 6.10 23.74
N HIS A 62 16.95 4.78 23.58
CA HIS A 62 16.64 3.89 24.69
C HIS A 62 17.62 4.16 25.83
N THR A 63 17.11 4.04 27.06
CA THR A 63 17.80 4.33 28.33
C THR A 63 19.01 3.42 28.58
N ASP A 64 20.07 3.56 27.80
CA ASP A 64 21.40 3.10 28.18
C ASP A 64 22.14 4.27 28.83
N VAL A 65 22.43 4.09 30.12
CA VAL A 65 22.79 5.09 31.14
C VAL A 65 24.22 5.64 30.97
N THR A 66 24.73 5.72 29.74
CA THR A 66 26.08 6.24 29.47
C THR A 66 26.07 7.09 28.21
N ASP A 67 25.89 8.40 28.44
CA ASP A 67 26.48 9.50 27.68
C ASP A 67 26.00 9.83 26.25
N ASN A 68 24.69 9.90 26.00
CA ASN A 68 24.20 10.93 25.07
C ASN A 68 22.71 11.27 25.23
N SER A 69 22.41 12.36 25.93
CA SER A 69 21.08 12.97 25.96
C SER A 69 20.86 13.78 24.68
N GLY A 70 20.30 13.18 23.63
CA GLY A 70 19.98 13.90 22.39
C GLY A 70 18.93 13.18 21.54
N PHE A 71 18.12 13.94 20.82
CA PHE A 71 17.23 13.38 19.81
C PHE A 71 18.07 12.77 18.67
N ILE A 72 17.73 11.55 18.27
CA ILE A 72 18.30 10.91 17.09
C ILE A 72 17.38 11.28 15.92
N THR A 73 17.88 12.12 15.04
CA THR A 73 17.19 12.48 13.79
C THR A 73 17.84 11.76 12.62
N SER A 74 17.04 11.11 11.78
CA SER A 74 17.54 10.43 10.58
C SER A 74 16.68 10.75 9.37
N PHE A 75 17.34 10.84 8.21
CA PHE A 75 16.70 11.02 6.90
C PHE A 75 17.04 9.80 6.06
N ASN A 76 16.11 8.87 5.95
CA ASN A 76 16.36 7.59 5.30
C ASN A 76 15.58 7.50 3.98
N PRO A 77 16.22 7.09 2.87
CA PRO A 77 15.47 6.69 1.70
C PRO A 77 14.65 5.46 2.05
N PHE A 78 13.44 5.34 1.54
CA PHE A 78 12.59 4.19 1.80
C PHE A 78 12.01 3.59 0.53
N LEU A 79 11.66 2.30 0.62
CA LEU A 79 10.81 1.59 -0.31
C LEU A 79 9.66 0.97 0.48
N ASP A 80 8.44 1.27 0.07
CA ASP A 80 7.20 0.83 0.70
C ASP A 80 6.34 0.08 -0.33
N VAL A 81 6.08 -1.19 -0.09
CA VAL A 81 5.25 -2.03 -0.94
C VAL A 81 4.06 -2.52 -0.12
N GLN A 82 2.85 -2.21 -0.56
CA GLN A 82 1.62 -2.56 0.15
C GLN A 82 0.62 -3.23 -0.79
N HIS A 83 0.13 -4.40 -0.41
CA HIS A 83 -1.04 -4.99 -1.05
C HIS A 83 -2.28 -4.68 -0.21
N LYS A 84 -3.17 -3.84 -0.72
CA LYS A 84 -4.35 -3.30 -0.03
C LYS A 84 -5.60 -4.08 -0.46
N TRP A 85 -6.43 -4.48 0.49
CA TRP A 85 -7.75 -5.09 0.26
C TRP A 85 -8.85 -4.24 0.90
N PHE A 86 -9.67 -3.61 0.07
CA PHE A 86 -10.81 -2.78 0.47
C PHE A 86 -12.02 -3.62 0.87
N TYR A 87 -12.37 -3.61 2.15
CA TYR A 87 -13.50 -4.40 2.66
C TYR A 87 -14.84 -3.64 2.63
N ASN A 88 -14.84 -2.35 2.31
CA ASN A 88 -16.03 -1.50 2.44
C ASN A 88 -16.44 -0.75 1.17
N PHE A 89 -15.84 -1.03 0.00
CA PHE A 89 -16.20 -0.36 -1.27
C PHE A 89 -17.69 -0.50 -1.60
N ASP A 90 -18.22 -1.74 -1.61
CA ASP A 90 -19.64 -1.98 -1.90
C ASP A 90 -20.56 -1.26 -0.92
N LYS A 91 -20.25 -1.35 0.39
CA LYS A 91 -21.02 -0.68 1.45
C LYS A 91 -20.99 0.84 1.32
N ARG A 92 -19.91 1.42 0.82
CA ARG A 92 -19.81 2.87 0.56
C ARG A 92 -20.63 3.26 -0.67
N LYS A 93 -20.50 2.50 -1.75
CA LYS A 93 -21.25 2.72 -3.00
C LYS A 93 -22.77 2.65 -2.77
N THR A 94 -23.26 1.67 -2.02
CA THR A 94 -24.70 1.55 -1.70
C THR A 94 -25.22 2.72 -0.86
N LYS A 95 -24.35 3.37 -0.09
CA LYS A 95 -24.67 4.57 0.70
C LYS A 95 -24.44 5.88 -0.04
N GLY A 96 -24.05 5.84 -1.32
CA GLY A 96 -23.68 7.03 -2.10
C GLY A 96 -22.44 7.75 -1.56
N LEU A 97 -21.59 7.04 -0.79
CA LEU A 97 -20.35 7.60 -0.26
C LEU A 97 -19.25 7.52 -1.32
N ASN A 98 -18.34 8.50 -1.30
CA ASN A 98 -17.25 8.56 -2.26
C ASN A 98 -16.28 7.37 -2.14
N THR A 99 -15.93 6.79 -3.29
CA THR A 99 -14.91 5.74 -3.49
C THR A 99 -13.86 6.12 -4.54
N THR A 100 -13.95 7.30 -5.16
CA THR A 100 -12.97 7.78 -6.17
C THR A 100 -11.56 7.79 -5.61
N ASN A 101 -10.54 7.55 -6.44
CA ASN A 101 -9.15 7.51 -5.98
C ASN A 101 -8.94 6.49 -4.84
N ASN A 102 -9.63 5.35 -4.95
CA ASN A 102 -9.58 4.24 -4.00
C ASN A 102 -9.88 4.66 -2.55
N SER A 103 -10.82 5.60 -2.34
CA SER A 103 -11.12 6.21 -1.04
C SER A 103 -11.99 5.34 -0.11
N GLY A 104 -11.51 4.12 0.19
CA GLY A 104 -12.16 3.18 1.11
C GLY A 104 -11.24 2.75 2.24
N ASN A 105 -11.79 1.96 3.16
CA ASN A 105 -11.02 1.35 4.23
C ASN A 105 -10.50 0.01 3.73
N PHE A 106 -9.26 -0.30 4.08
CA PHE A 106 -8.60 -1.51 3.66
C PHE A 106 -7.84 -2.18 4.81
N VAL A 107 -7.52 -3.45 4.61
CA VAL A 107 -6.47 -4.17 5.33
C VAL A 107 -5.33 -4.36 4.35
N SER A 108 -4.08 -4.29 4.81
CA SER A 108 -2.93 -4.49 3.92
C SER A 108 -1.89 -5.43 4.49
N ALA A 109 -1.16 -6.07 3.58
CA ALA A 109 0.18 -6.60 3.85
C ALA A 109 1.19 -5.56 3.35
N ARG A 110 2.06 -5.10 4.25
CA ARG A 110 3.03 -4.04 4.03
C ARG A 110 4.46 -4.53 4.26
N PHE A 111 5.29 -4.27 3.27
CA PHE A 111 6.73 -4.41 3.33
C PHE A 111 7.37 -3.03 3.23
N LEU A 112 8.07 -2.59 4.27
CA LEU A 112 8.74 -1.30 4.31
C LEU A 112 10.22 -1.51 4.60
N THR A 113 11.08 -1.00 3.74
CA THR A 113 12.52 -0.97 4.00
C THR A 113 13.03 0.46 3.96
N ARG A 114 14.00 0.75 4.82
CA ARG A 114 14.71 2.02 4.93
C ARG A 114 16.19 1.78 4.68
N GLY A 115 16.77 2.54 3.75
CA GLY A 115 18.20 2.55 3.52
C GLY A 115 18.96 3.35 4.58
N GLU A 116 20.27 3.43 4.40
CA GLU A 116 21.14 4.23 5.27
C GLU A 116 20.75 5.70 5.32
N SER A 117 21.04 6.35 6.44
CA SER A 117 20.68 7.76 6.63
C SER A 117 21.51 8.64 5.70
N LEU A 118 20.85 9.44 4.88
CA LEU A 118 21.52 10.46 4.05
C LEU A 118 22.07 11.60 4.91
N PHE A 119 21.37 11.92 6.01
CA PHE A 119 21.75 12.96 6.96
C PHE A 119 21.36 12.55 8.39
N GLY A 120 22.18 12.88 9.39
CA GLY A 120 21.92 12.58 10.81
C GLY A 120 22.65 11.34 11.36
N ASN A 121 22.66 11.17 12.68
CA ASN A 121 23.33 10.05 13.35
C ASN A 121 22.48 8.77 13.23
N SER A 122 22.99 7.75 12.55
CA SER A 122 22.31 6.45 12.46
C SER A 122 22.74 5.53 13.59
N ASN A 123 21.94 5.44 14.65
CA ASN A 123 22.05 4.34 15.60
C ASN A 123 20.90 3.35 15.34
N GLY A 124 21.18 2.40 14.44
CA GLY A 124 20.63 1.04 14.40
C GLY A 124 19.12 0.88 14.46
N THR A 125 18.47 0.83 13.31
CA THR A 125 17.42 -0.19 13.06
C THR A 125 17.86 -0.94 11.81
N ASP A 126 17.61 -2.25 11.72
CA ASP A 126 18.08 -3.14 10.63
C ASP A 126 17.50 -2.80 9.23
N GLY A 127 16.85 -1.63 9.09
CA GLY A 127 16.38 -1.10 7.82
C GLY A 127 15.20 -1.85 7.22
N LEU A 128 14.59 -2.78 7.96
CA LEU A 128 13.61 -3.73 7.44
C LEU A 128 12.43 -3.88 8.40
N ASP A 129 11.25 -3.46 7.96
CA ASP A 129 10.00 -3.54 8.71
C ASP A 129 8.94 -4.31 7.90
N PHE A 130 8.23 -5.21 8.57
CA PHE A 130 7.06 -5.90 8.02
C PHE A 130 5.84 -5.60 8.89
N ALA A 131 4.70 -5.33 8.26
CA ALA A 131 3.44 -5.11 8.96
C ALA A 131 2.28 -5.74 8.20
N VAL A 132 1.29 -6.24 8.95
CA VAL A 132 0.01 -6.71 8.40
C VAL A 132 -1.09 -6.13 9.27
N GLY A 133 -2.04 -5.39 8.68
CA GLY A 133 -3.12 -4.76 9.44
C GLY A 133 -3.84 -3.64 8.71
N PRO A 134 -4.79 -2.95 9.38
CA PRO A 134 -5.28 -1.66 8.92
C PRO A 134 -4.12 -0.66 9.04
N THR A 135 -3.62 -0.15 7.92
CA THR A 135 -2.52 0.81 7.84
C THR A 135 -3.00 2.21 7.47
#